data_AF-A0A950DCQ0-F1
#
_entry.id   AF-A0A950DCQ0-F1
#
_cell.length_a   1.000
_cell.length_b   1.000
_cell.length_c   1.000
_cell.angle_alpha   90.00
_cell.angle_beta   90.00
_cell.angle_gamma   90.00
#
_symmetry.space_group_name_H-M   'P 1'
#
loop_
_entity.id
_entity.type
_entity.pdbx_description
1 polymer ?
#
loop_
_entity_poly.entity_id
_entity_poly.type
_entity_poly.pdbx_seq_one_letter_code
_entity_poly.pdbx_strand_id
1 'polypeptide(L)'
;MVCSMVKKGLIGAALGAGALFLVFGTHAPSYMKTAYHKVRRDVKDAVPMPFDIDRAREEIAGLEPAIRDNIEKLARAEVDIEHLDREIANIRTNMDVEKTALLTLRESLKTGEYRLAGHSRVAYTEDEVKADLARRYDSYNNVKKILEAKESTLKAKQSEIVAFRKQLETMMAQKKTLTTKLDEIEARLRQIEATQTANEFQLDGSALARAKETVSDLEKRLEVMARKAEMEGRYAETGVPVIINPTRDVVHEIDSAFGQSTPSSGSKSGKSL
;
A
#
# COMPACT_ATOMS: atom_id res chain seq x y z
N MET A 1 32.63 -28.90 -3.71
CA MET A 1 31.70 -29.47 -2.70
C MET A 1 30.24 -28.99 -2.84
N VAL A 2 29.96 -27.82 -3.45
CA VAL A 2 28.58 -27.30 -3.63
C VAL A 2 27.73 -28.14 -4.60
N CYS A 3 28.32 -28.72 -5.65
CA CYS A 3 27.57 -29.45 -6.69
C CYS A 3 26.97 -30.80 -6.23
N SER A 4 27.55 -31.46 -5.21
CA SER A 4 27.03 -32.73 -4.69
C SER A 4 25.87 -32.56 -3.71
N MET A 5 25.82 -31.43 -2.99
CA MET A 5 24.70 -31.13 -2.09
C MET A 5 23.42 -30.77 -2.85
N VAL A 6 23.55 -30.04 -3.97
CA VAL A 6 22.41 -29.70 -4.84
C VAL A 6 21.79 -30.97 -5.45
N LYS A 7 22.60 -31.92 -5.93
CA LYS A 7 22.09 -33.20 -6.44
C LYS A 7 21.38 -34.04 -5.37
N LYS A 8 21.92 -34.10 -4.15
CA LYS A 8 21.28 -34.82 -3.02
C LYS A 8 19.98 -34.14 -2.57
N GLY A 9 19.94 -32.81 -2.57
CA GLY A 9 18.72 -32.04 -2.26
C GLY A 9 17.61 -32.24 -3.30
N LEU A 10 17.96 -32.28 -4.59
CA LEU A 10 17.02 -32.55 -5.68
C LEU A 10 16.41 -33.94 -5.59
N ILE A 11 17.23 -34.96 -5.29
CA ILE A 11 16.76 -36.34 -5.13
C ILE A 11 15.85 -36.47 -3.90
N GLY A 12 16.20 -35.81 -2.79
CA GLY A 12 15.35 -35.78 -1.58
C GLY A 12 14.00 -35.08 -1.80
N ALA A 13 14.00 -33.95 -2.52
CA ALA A 13 12.79 -33.24 -2.88
C ALA A 13 11.89 -34.04 -3.83
N ALA A 14 12.48 -34.75 -4.80
CA ALA A 14 11.74 -35.59 -5.74
C ALA A 14 11.10 -36.81 -5.05
N LEU A 15 11.83 -37.48 -4.16
CA LEU A 15 11.30 -38.60 -3.38
C LEU A 15 10.20 -38.16 -2.40
N GLY A 16 10.39 -37.01 -1.74
CA GLY A 16 9.36 -36.43 -0.86
C GLY A 16 8.09 -36.06 -1.61
N ALA A 17 8.22 -35.43 -2.78
CA ALA A 17 7.08 -35.09 -3.64
C ALA A 17 6.37 -36.34 -4.18
N GLY A 18 7.12 -37.37 -4.58
CA GLY A 18 6.57 -38.64 -5.05
C GLY A 18 5.78 -39.39 -3.96
N ALA A 19 6.30 -39.44 -2.73
CA ALA A 19 5.61 -40.04 -1.59
C ALA A 19 4.33 -39.27 -1.22
N LEU A 20 4.38 -37.93 -1.23
CA LEU A 20 3.20 -37.09 -0.98
C LEU A 20 2.13 -37.25 -2.07
N PHE A 21 2.52 -37.40 -3.33
CA PHE A 21 1.61 -37.65 -4.44
C PHE A 21 0.93 -39.03 -4.35
N LEU A 22 1.67 -40.06 -3.93
CA LEU A 22 1.13 -41.42 -3.76
C LEU A 22 0.11 -41.52 -2.61
N VAL A 23 0.30 -40.76 -1.53
CA VAL A 23 -0.58 -40.80 -0.34
C VAL A 23 -1.80 -39.89 -0.49
N PHE A 24 -1.68 -38.74 -1.16
CA PHE A 24 -2.73 -37.70 -1.20
C PHE A 24 -3.34 -37.43 -2.59
N GLY A 25 -2.86 -38.09 -3.64
CA GLY A 25 -3.37 -37.95 -5.00
C GLY A 25 -3.29 -36.53 -5.57
N THR A 26 -4.17 -36.20 -6.51
CA THR A 26 -4.21 -34.91 -7.22
C THR A 26 -4.79 -33.74 -6.38
N HIS A 27 -5.29 -34.01 -5.17
CA HIS A 27 -5.87 -32.99 -4.28
C HIS A 27 -4.88 -32.41 -3.24
N ALA A 28 -3.66 -32.93 -3.18
CA ALA A 28 -2.56 -32.45 -2.33
C ALA A 28 -2.26 -30.92 -2.40
N PRO A 29 -2.27 -30.23 -3.56
CA PRO A 29 -1.91 -28.82 -3.62
C PRO A 29 -2.88 -27.92 -2.83
N SER A 30 -4.15 -28.30 -2.69
CA SER A 30 -5.15 -27.50 -1.97
C SER A 30 -4.95 -27.55 -0.44
N TYR A 31 -4.55 -28.71 0.10
CA TYR A 31 -4.26 -28.87 1.53
C TYR A 31 -2.92 -28.25 1.93
N MET A 32 -1.89 -28.38 1.08
CA MET A 32 -0.60 -27.72 1.34
C MET A 32 -0.71 -26.21 1.33
N LYS A 33 -1.47 -25.63 0.38
CA LYS A 33 -1.70 -24.19 0.34
C LYS A 33 -2.43 -23.71 1.60
N THR A 34 -3.46 -24.44 2.04
CA THR A 34 -4.24 -24.08 3.23
C THR A 34 -3.44 -24.25 4.53
N ALA A 35 -2.68 -25.34 4.66
CA ALA A 35 -1.80 -25.58 5.81
C ALA A 35 -0.67 -24.55 5.88
N TYR A 36 -0.05 -24.18 4.76
CA TYR A 36 0.99 -23.14 4.71
C TYR A 36 0.43 -21.77 5.10
N HIS A 37 -0.78 -21.42 4.64
CA HIS A 37 -1.42 -20.16 5.02
C HIS A 37 -1.92 -20.15 6.47
N LYS A 38 -2.24 -21.31 7.06
CA LYS A 38 -2.65 -21.41 8.46
C LYS A 38 -1.44 -21.32 9.39
N VAL A 39 -0.39 -22.10 9.12
CA VAL A 39 0.87 -22.06 9.88
C VAL A 39 1.53 -20.68 9.81
N ARG A 40 1.58 -20.03 8.64
CA ARG A 40 2.14 -18.66 8.53
C ARG A 40 1.32 -17.62 9.31
N ARG A 41 0.00 -17.78 9.40
CA ARG A 41 -0.86 -16.87 10.18
C ARG A 41 -0.70 -17.12 11.67
N ASP A 42 -0.78 -18.37 12.10
CA ASP A 42 -0.66 -18.74 13.51
C ASP A 42 0.72 -18.35 14.09
N VAL A 43 1.79 -18.46 13.30
CA VAL A 43 3.12 -17.98 13.71
C VAL A 43 3.20 -16.45 13.79
N LYS A 44 2.53 -15.73 12.89
CA LYS A 44 2.51 -14.26 12.92
C LYS A 44 1.71 -13.73 14.12
N ASP A 45 0.62 -14.42 14.47
CA ASP A 45 -0.23 -14.07 15.62
C ASP A 45 0.40 -14.50 16.96
N ALA A 46 1.36 -15.44 16.94
CA ALA A 46 2.10 -15.90 18.12
C ALA A 46 3.31 -15.02 18.50
N VAL A 47 3.66 -14.02 17.68
CA VAL A 47 4.74 -13.08 18.02
C VAL A 47 4.19 -12.01 18.98
N PRO A 48 4.85 -11.77 20.14
CA PRO A 48 4.44 -10.71 21.04
C PRO A 48 4.46 -9.34 20.36
N MET A 49 3.41 -8.55 20.54
CA MET A 49 3.32 -7.19 20.00
C MET A 49 4.52 -6.28 20.32
N PRO A 50 5.19 -6.36 21.49
CA PRO A 50 6.44 -5.63 21.76
C PRO A 50 7.55 -5.89 20.72
N PHE A 51 7.68 -7.13 20.23
CA PHE A 51 8.71 -7.48 19.25
C PHE A 51 8.46 -6.79 17.91
N ASP A 52 7.20 -6.71 17.47
CA ASP A 52 6.85 -6.00 16.23
C ASP A 52 7.10 -4.47 16.37
N ILE A 53 6.93 -3.91 17.56
CA ILE A 53 7.25 -2.50 17.86
C ILE A 53 8.76 -2.26 17.77
N ASP A 54 9.57 -3.13 18.39
CA ASP A 54 11.03 -3.02 18.36
C ASP A 54 11.58 -3.21 16.95
N ARG A 55 11.05 -4.19 16.21
CA ARG A 55 11.36 -4.36 14.80
C ARG A 55 11.02 -3.11 13.98
N ALA A 56 9.83 -2.53 14.17
CA ALA A 56 9.43 -1.31 13.46
C ALA A 56 10.35 -0.13 13.83
N ARG A 57 10.81 -0.04 15.09
CA ARG A 57 11.80 0.94 15.54
C ARG A 57 13.13 0.77 14.81
N GLU A 58 13.62 -0.46 14.67
CA GLU A 58 14.83 -0.78 13.89
C GLU A 58 14.66 -0.43 12.41
N GLU A 59 13.52 -0.74 11.79
CA GLU A 59 13.24 -0.39 10.39
C GLU A 59 13.23 1.14 10.20
N ILE A 60 12.64 1.91 11.13
CA ILE A 60 12.67 3.38 11.12
C ILE A 60 14.09 3.92 11.33
N ALA A 61 14.86 3.33 12.24
CA ALA A 61 16.26 3.70 12.47
C ALA A 61 17.13 3.38 11.23
N GLY A 62 16.81 2.30 10.52
CA GLY A 62 17.42 1.91 9.25
C GLY A 62 17.21 2.92 8.11
N LEU A 63 16.30 3.89 8.25
CA LEU A 63 16.15 5.00 7.32
C LEU A 63 17.25 6.07 7.50
N GLU A 64 17.91 6.14 8.66
CA GLU A 64 18.91 7.19 8.95
C GLU A 64 20.11 7.19 8.00
N PRO A 65 20.74 6.05 7.68
CA PRO A 65 21.84 6.03 6.73
C PRO A 65 21.42 6.54 5.36
N ALA A 66 20.23 6.17 4.88
CA ALA A 66 19.70 6.63 3.60
C ALA A 66 19.42 8.14 3.60
N ILE A 67 18.90 8.69 4.71
CA ILE A 67 18.72 10.14 4.88
C ILE A 67 20.08 10.85 4.86
N ARG A 68 21.09 10.34 5.56
CA ARG A 68 22.45 10.92 5.59
C ARG A 68 23.11 10.92 4.22
N ASP A 69 23.03 9.81 3.49
CA ASP A 69 23.54 9.70 2.12
C ASP A 69 22.85 10.70 1.18
N ASN A 70 21.53 10.87 1.31
CA ASN A 70 20.81 11.88 0.53
C ASN A 70 21.20 13.32 0.92
N ILE A 71 21.42 13.63 2.20
CA ILE A 71 21.95 14.94 2.63
C ILE A 71 23.32 15.18 2.01
N GLU A 72 24.20 14.19 2.00
CA GLU A 72 25.53 14.32 1.41
C GLU A 72 25.46 14.57 -0.10
N LYS A 73 24.60 13.83 -0.82
CA LYS A 73 24.34 14.04 -2.25
C LYS A 73 23.82 15.46 -2.53
N LEU A 74 22.90 15.94 -1.70
CA LEU A 74 22.38 17.30 -1.80
C LEU A 74 23.50 18.33 -1.58
N ALA A 75 24.30 18.17 -0.53
CA ALA A 75 25.39 19.08 -0.22
C ALA A 75 26.43 19.14 -1.37
N ARG A 76 26.80 17.99 -1.94
CA ARG A 76 27.68 17.92 -3.11
C ARG A 76 27.07 18.66 -4.30
N ALA A 77 25.78 18.44 -4.58
CA ALA A 77 25.10 19.13 -5.67
C ALA A 77 25.04 20.65 -5.48
N GLU A 78 24.84 21.13 -4.24
CA GLU A 78 24.85 22.55 -3.92
C GLU A 78 26.22 23.19 -4.17
N VAL A 79 27.29 22.50 -3.76
CA VAL A 79 28.67 22.94 -4.01
C VAL A 79 28.97 22.96 -5.52
N ASP A 80 28.52 21.95 -6.27
CA ASP A 80 28.68 21.93 -7.74
C ASP A 80 27.99 23.11 -8.41
N ILE A 81 26.80 23.51 -7.93
CA ILE A 81 26.12 24.72 -8.41
C ILE A 81 26.92 25.97 -8.09
N GLU A 82 27.46 26.09 -6.88
CA GLU A 82 28.29 27.24 -6.50
C GLU A 82 29.57 27.34 -7.34
N HIS A 83 30.19 26.21 -7.68
CA HIS A 83 31.31 26.17 -8.60
C HIS A 83 30.90 26.59 -10.02
N LEU A 84 29.78 26.09 -10.54
CA LEU A 84 29.27 26.46 -11.86
C LEU A 84 28.88 27.95 -11.94
N ASP A 85 28.29 28.50 -10.89
CA ASP A 85 27.93 29.91 -10.80
C ASP A 85 29.17 30.81 -10.81
N ARG A 86 30.21 30.45 -10.05
CA ARG A 86 31.52 31.12 -10.09
C ARG A 86 32.17 31.04 -11.47
N GLU A 87 32.09 29.88 -12.13
CA GLU A 87 32.62 29.72 -13.49
C GLU A 87 31.88 30.63 -14.49
N ILE A 88 30.55 30.69 -14.41
CA ILE A 88 29.71 31.58 -15.22
C ILE A 88 30.07 33.05 -14.96
N ALA A 89 30.25 33.45 -13.70
CA ALA A 89 30.66 34.80 -13.34
C ALA A 89 32.02 35.17 -13.95
N ASN A 90 33.01 34.27 -13.86
CA ASN A 90 34.33 34.46 -14.46
C ASN A 90 34.26 34.57 -15.99
N ILE A 91 33.46 33.73 -16.65
CA ILE A 91 33.25 33.80 -18.11
C ILE A 91 32.62 35.15 -18.49
N ARG A 92 31.60 35.61 -17.75
CA ARG A 92 30.97 36.92 -17.98
C ARG A 92 31.98 38.06 -17.87
N THR A 93 32.79 38.08 -16.82
CA THR A 93 33.84 39.10 -16.64
C THR A 93 34.85 39.08 -17.79
N ASN A 94 35.32 37.89 -18.20
CA ASN A 94 36.24 37.76 -19.33
C ASN A 94 35.61 38.24 -20.64
N MET A 95 34.33 37.92 -20.86
CA MET A 95 33.58 38.40 -22.02
C MET A 95 33.43 39.92 -22.04
N ASP A 96 33.24 40.58 -20.89
CA ASP A 96 33.17 42.04 -20.83
C ASP A 96 34.51 42.70 -21.21
N VAL A 97 35.63 42.08 -20.81
CA VAL A 97 36.98 42.49 -21.22
C VAL A 97 37.18 42.31 -22.73
N GLU A 98 36.83 41.13 -23.27
CA GLU A 98 36.91 40.85 -24.71
C GLU A 98 36.04 41.78 -25.54
N LYS A 99 34.82 42.05 -25.07
CA LYS A 99 33.89 43.00 -25.69
C LYS A 99 34.49 44.41 -25.74
N THR A 100 35.11 44.84 -24.65
CA THR A 100 35.78 46.15 -24.60
C THR A 100 36.95 46.20 -25.59
N ALA A 101 37.78 45.16 -25.64
CA ALA A 101 38.88 45.04 -26.60
C ALA A 101 38.38 45.06 -28.06
N LEU A 102 37.31 44.33 -28.36
CA LEU A 102 36.64 44.34 -29.69
C LEU A 102 36.17 45.74 -30.07
N LEU A 103 35.55 46.48 -29.15
CA LEU A 103 35.08 47.85 -29.39
C LEU A 103 36.24 48.82 -29.63
N THR A 104 37.34 48.69 -28.88
CA THR A 104 38.54 49.51 -29.10
C THR A 104 39.19 49.23 -30.46
N LEU A 105 39.26 47.96 -30.88
CA LEU A 105 39.82 47.56 -32.17
C LEU A 105 38.96 48.03 -33.34
N ARG A 106 37.63 48.00 -33.17
CA ARG A 106 36.70 48.56 -34.14
C ARG A 106 36.88 50.08 -34.28
N GLU A 107 37.11 50.80 -33.18
CA GLU A 107 37.33 52.25 -33.22
C GLU A 107 38.70 52.60 -33.84
N SER A 108 39.74 51.80 -33.60
CA SER A 108 41.05 51.99 -34.21
C SER A 108 41.02 51.77 -35.73
N LEU A 109 40.24 50.79 -36.21
CA LEU A 109 39.95 50.61 -37.64
C LEU A 109 39.25 51.82 -38.26
N LYS A 110 38.31 52.44 -37.54
CA LYS A 110 37.56 53.61 -38.03
C LYS A 110 38.41 54.87 -38.11
N THR A 111 39.33 55.05 -37.17
CA THR A 111 40.23 56.21 -37.07
C THR A 111 41.47 56.08 -37.94
N GLY A 112 41.71 54.91 -38.56
CA GLY A 112 42.89 54.63 -39.39
C GLY A 112 44.16 54.36 -38.56
N GLU A 113 44.04 54.19 -37.25
CA GLU A 113 45.16 53.79 -36.39
C GLU A 113 45.27 52.26 -36.35
N TYR A 114 46.11 51.69 -37.20
CA TYR A 114 46.31 50.23 -37.30
C TYR A 114 47.23 49.65 -36.20
N ARG A 115 47.21 50.25 -35.01
CA ARG A 115 47.94 49.75 -33.83
C ARG A 115 47.07 48.74 -33.09
N LEU A 116 47.47 47.47 -33.06
CA LEU A 116 46.79 46.47 -32.23
C LEU A 116 47.05 46.75 -30.74
N ALA A 117 46.01 46.63 -29.91
CA ALA A 117 46.15 46.70 -28.46
C ALA A 117 47.18 45.66 -27.97
N GLY A 118 48.38 46.10 -27.61
CA GLY A 118 49.45 45.27 -27.03
C GLY A 118 50.74 45.14 -27.85
N HIS A 119 50.79 45.53 -29.14
CA HIS A 119 52.01 45.45 -29.95
C HIS A 119 52.40 46.82 -30.52
N SER A 120 53.39 47.46 -29.89
CA SER A 120 53.79 48.86 -30.19
C SER A 120 54.75 49.02 -31.38
N ARG A 121 55.26 47.94 -31.99
CA ARG A 121 56.39 48.00 -32.94
C ARG A 121 56.09 47.56 -34.37
N VAL A 122 54.90 47.04 -34.66
CA VAL A 122 54.53 46.57 -36.00
C VAL A 122 53.27 47.30 -36.43
N ALA A 123 53.36 48.04 -37.54
CA ALA A 123 52.19 48.58 -38.21
C ALA A 123 51.52 47.42 -38.96
N TYR A 124 50.27 47.12 -38.60
CA TYR A 124 49.48 46.10 -39.29
C TYR A 124 48.74 46.74 -40.47
N THR A 125 48.43 45.94 -41.49
CA THR A 125 47.57 46.38 -42.59
C THR A 125 46.10 46.39 -42.17
N GLU A 126 45.27 47.19 -42.83
CA GLU A 126 43.84 47.25 -42.56
C GLU A 126 43.16 45.87 -42.68
N ASP A 127 43.56 45.08 -43.68
CA ASP A 127 43.01 43.75 -43.93
C ASP A 127 43.39 42.75 -42.83
N GLU A 128 44.61 42.83 -42.29
CA GLU A 128 45.03 42.01 -41.14
C GLU A 128 44.25 42.35 -39.88
N VAL A 129 43.99 43.64 -39.62
CA VAL A 129 43.20 44.06 -38.45
C VAL A 129 41.73 43.65 -38.60
N LYS A 130 41.16 43.73 -39.82
CA LYS A 130 39.80 43.21 -40.10
C LYS A 130 39.72 41.70 -39.91
N ALA A 131 40.71 40.94 -40.38
CA ALA A 131 40.77 39.49 -40.18
C ALA A 131 40.90 39.14 -38.68
N ASP A 132 41.69 39.90 -37.92
CA ASP A 132 41.80 39.70 -36.47
C ASP A 132 40.49 40.01 -35.74
N LEU A 133 39.81 41.11 -36.11
CA LEU A 133 38.51 41.47 -35.55
C LEU A 133 37.47 40.37 -35.82
N ALA A 134 37.44 39.81 -37.04
CA ALA A 134 36.54 38.71 -37.39
C ALA A 134 36.78 37.48 -36.50
N ARG A 135 38.04 37.04 -36.37
CA ARG A 135 38.40 35.89 -35.51
C ARG A 135 38.01 36.11 -34.05
N ARG A 136 38.26 37.30 -33.51
CA ARG A 136 37.88 37.64 -32.12
C ARG A 136 36.37 37.67 -31.93
N TYR A 137 35.63 38.20 -32.91
CA TYR A 137 34.19 38.24 -32.86
C TYR A 137 33.58 36.83 -32.94
N ASP A 138 34.12 35.96 -33.78
CA ASP A 138 33.71 34.55 -33.85
C ASP A 138 33.99 33.81 -32.53
N SER A 139 35.19 34.03 -31.95
CA SER A 139 35.53 33.51 -30.62
C SER A 139 34.54 33.99 -29.55
N TYR A 140 34.26 35.29 -29.50
CA TYR A 140 33.31 35.89 -28.57
C TYR A 140 31.91 35.28 -28.72
N ASN A 141 31.42 35.10 -29.95
CA ASN A 141 30.12 34.46 -30.19
C ASN A 141 30.09 33.00 -29.77
N ASN A 142 31.19 32.27 -29.94
CA ASN A 142 31.30 30.89 -29.49
C ASN A 142 31.28 30.81 -27.95
N VAL A 143 32.04 31.65 -27.27
CA VAL A 143 32.02 31.74 -25.80
C VAL A 143 30.65 32.16 -25.29
N LYS A 144 29.97 33.10 -25.97
CA LYS A 144 28.60 33.49 -25.66
C LYS A 144 27.63 32.30 -25.69
N LYS A 145 27.68 31.46 -26.73
CA LYS A 145 26.84 30.26 -26.81
C LYS A 145 27.14 29.27 -25.69
N ILE A 146 28.42 29.11 -25.33
CA ILE A 146 28.84 28.27 -24.20
C ILE A 146 28.29 28.82 -22.88
N LEU A 147 28.35 30.14 -22.68
CA LEU A 147 27.80 30.81 -21.50
C LEU A 147 26.29 30.57 -21.39
N GLU A 148 25.54 30.80 -22.47
CA GLU A 148 24.08 30.56 -22.51
C GLU A 148 23.74 29.09 -22.16
N ALA A 149 24.51 28.13 -22.68
CA ALA A 149 24.33 26.71 -22.36
C ALA A 149 24.64 26.39 -20.88
N LYS A 150 25.69 27.00 -20.31
CA LYS A 150 26.03 26.86 -18.89
C LYS A 150 24.96 27.48 -17.99
N GLU A 151 24.45 28.65 -18.33
CA GLU A 151 23.36 29.31 -17.58
C GLU A 151 22.07 28.49 -17.60
N SER A 152 21.71 27.91 -18.74
CA SER A 152 20.58 26.97 -18.85
C SER A 152 20.78 25.74 -17.96
N THR A 153 21.99 25.18 -17.97
CA THR A 153 22.36 24.04 -17.12
C THR A 153 22.30 24.39 -15.63
N LEU A 154 22.79 25.58 -15.25
CA LEU A 154 22.72 26.08 -13.88
C LEU A 154 21.27 26.17 -13.41
N LYS A 155 20.38 26.77 -14.22
CA LYS A 155 18.96 26.90 -13.91
C LYS A 155 18.28 25.53 -13.75
N ALA A 156 18.59 24.58 -14.62
CA ALA A 156 18.07 23.21 -14.53
C ALA A 156 18.51 22.55 -13.20
N LYS A 157 19.80 22.60 -12.87
CA LYS A 157 20.34 22.07 -11.62
C LYS A 157 19.74 22.74 -10.38
N GLN A 158 19.57 24.06 -10.40
CA GLN A 158 18.93 24.78 -9.29
C GLN A 158 17.50 24.29 -9.04
N SER A 159 16.73 24.08 -10.11
CA SER A 159 15.37 23.56 -10.00
C SER A 159 15.33 22.11 -9.47
N GLU A 160 16.30 21.29 -9.87
CA GLU A 160 16.46 19.92 -9.39
C GLU A 160 16.78 19.87 -7.89
N ILE A 161 17.68 20.74 -7.42
CA ILE A 161 18.01 20.86 -5.98
C ILE A 161 16.79 21.25 -5.15
N VAL A 162 15.95 22.18 -5.64
CA VAL A 162 14.72 22.55 -4.93
C VAL A 162 13.77 21.36 -4.81
N ALA A 163 13.62 20.57 -5.88
CA ALA A 163 12.82 19.34 -5.84
C ALA A 163 13.42 18.31 -4.87
N PHE A 164 14.73 18.12 -4.88
CA PHE A 164 15.44 17.18 -4.03
C PHE A 164 15.33 17.56 -2.54
N ARG A 165 15.49 18.85 -2.20
CA ARG A 165 15.26 19.38 -0.85
C ARG A 165 13.85 19.06 -0.35
N LYS A 166 12.84 19.29 -1.19
CA LYS A 166 11.44 18.98 -0.85
C LYS A 166 11.21 17.49 -0.62
N GLN A 167 11.82 16.62 -1.43
CA GLN A 167 11.74 15.17 -1.24
C GLN A 167 12.40 14.74 0.08
N LEU A 168 13.57 15.30 0.40
CA LEU A 168 14.29 15.04 1.65
C LEU A 168 13.46 15.48 2.87
N GLU A 169 12.89 16.68 2.84
CA GLU A 169 12.00 17.21 3.88
C GLU A 169 10.77 16.31 4.07
N THR A 170 10.14 15.88 2.97
CA THR A 170 9.00 14.96 3.00
C THR A 170 9.38 13.63 3.66
N MET A 171 10.54 13.06 3.31
CA MET A 171 11.04 11.82 3.90
C MET A 171 11.31 11.96 5.40
N MET A 172 11.90 13.08 5.83
CA MET A 172 12.12 13.37 7.26
C MET A 172 10.79 13.53 8.02
N ALA A 173 9.81 14.22 7.43
CA ALA A 173 8.48 14.39 8.01
C ALA A 173 7.75 13.03 8.13
N GLN A 174 7.87 12.17 7.12
CA GLN A 174 7.34 10.81 7.16
C GLN A 174 8.01 9.97 8.25
N LYS A 175 9.35 10.01 8.37
CA LYS A 175 10.07 9.33 9.46
C LYS A 175 9.57 9.79 10.83
N LYS A 176 9.45 11.09 11.04
CA LYS A 176 8.93 11.66 12.30
C LYS A 176 7.51 11.19 12.58
N THR A 177 6.65 11.20 11.57
CA THR A 177 5.26 10.72 11.69
C THR A 177 5.19 9.24 12.06
N LEU A 178 6.01 8.39 11.44
CA LEU A 178 6.10 6.96 11.76
C LEU A 178 6.59 6.74 13.20
N THR A 179 7.58 7.53 13.63
CA THR A 179 8.11 7.49 15.00
C THR A 179 7.03 7.84 16.02
N THR A 180 6.32 8.97 15.83
CA THR A 180 5.23 9.37 16.73
C THR A 180 4.09 8.35 16.78
N LYS A 181 3.73 7.75 15.63
CA LYS A 181 2.73 6.68 15.60
C LYS A 181 3.19 5.44 16.36
N LEU A 182 4.48 5.10 16.26
CA LEU A 182 5.04 3.98 17.00
C LEU A 182 4.98 4.24 18.52
N ASP A 183 5.34 5.45 18.95
CA ASP A 183 5.27 5.86 20.36
C ASP A 183 3.81 5.83 20.87
N GLU A 184 2.83 6.22 20.05
CA GLU A 184 1.41 6.12 20.36
C GLU A 184 0.95 4.65 20.51
N ILE A 185 1.39 3.76 19.63
CA ILE A 185 1.09 2.33 19.70
C ILE A 185 1.71 1.72 20.97
N GLU A 186 2.95 2.06 21.29
CA GLU A 186 3.62 1.59 22.51
C GLU A 186 2.90 2.07 23.78
N ALA A 187 2.47 3.34 23.81
CA ALA A 187 1.70 3.87 24.94
C ALA A 187 0.34 3.15 25.10
N ARG A 188 -0.36 2.88 24.00
CA ARG A 188 -1.62 2.11 24.02
C ARG A 188 -1.41 0.68 24.48
N LEU A 189 -0.33 0.02 24.06
CA LEU A 189 0.01 -1.33 24.52
C LEU A 189 0.21 -1.34 26.03
N ARG A 190 1.02 -0.42 26.57
CA ARG A 190 1.23 -0.28 28.02
C ARG A 190 -0.06 0.00 28.79
N GLN A 191 -0.97 0.81 28.23
CA GLN A 191 -2.27 1.06 28.83
C GLN A 191 -3.13 -0.21 28.87
N ILE A 192 -3.16 -0.99 27.78
CA ILE A 192 -3.89 -2.26 27.71
C ILE A 192 -3.31 -3.25 28.72
N GLU A 193 -1.99 -3.40 28.79
CA GLU A 193 -1.31 -4.27 29.75
C GLU A 193 -1.63 -3.86 31.19
N ALA A 194 -1.54 -2.57 31.53
CA ALA A 194 -1.91 -2.08 32.86
C ALA A 194 -3.38 -2.35 33.21
N THR A 195 -4.28 -2.24 32.23
CA THR A 195 -5.71 -2.55 32.41
C THR A 195 -5.95 -4.06 32.54
N GLN A 196 -5.24 -4.88 31.77
CA GLN A 196 -5.31 -6.34 31.86
C GLN A 196 -4.79 -6.82 33.21
N THR A 197 -3.65 -6.30 33.68
CA THR A 197 -3.15 -6.59 35.02
C THR A 197 -4.16 -6.13 36.09
N ALA A 198 -4.73 -4.92 35.97
CA ALA A 198 -5.75 -4.46 36.92
C ALA A 198 -7.01 -5.35 36.93
N ASN A 199 -7.44 -5.87 35.76
CA ASN A 199 -8.56 -6.80 35.64
C ASN A 199 -8.21 -8.22 36.09
N GLU A 200 -6.97 -8.67 35.92
CA GLU A 200 -6.47 -9.95 36.43
C GLU A 200 -6.44 -9.96 37.97
N PHE A 201 -6.33 -8.77 38.59
CA PHE A 201 -6.51 -8.57 40.03
C PHE A 201 -7.96 -8.27 40.46
N GLN A 202 -8.92 -8.15 39.53
CA GLN A 202 -10.34 -7.91 39.83
C GLN A 202 -11.24 -8.75 38.91
N LEU A 203 -11.40 -10.04 39.21
CA LEU A 203 -12.66 -10.82 39.14
C LEU A 203 -12.39 -12.34 39.09
N ASP A 204 -12.89 -13.06 40.11
CA ASP A 204 -13.33 -14.44 39.93
C ASP A 204 -14.65 -14.46 39.12
N GLY A 205 -14.55 -14.11 37.83
CA GLY A 205 -15.67 -14.05 36.88
C GLY A 205 -15.95 -15.40 36.21
N SER A 206 -15.12 -16.42 36.47
CA SER A 206 -15.18 -17.74 35.83
C SER A 206 -16.41 -18.55 36.23
N ALA A 207 -16.97 -18.29 37.43
CA ALA A 207 -18.17 -18.95 37.93
C ALA A 207 -19.45 -18.32 37.34
N LEU A 208 -19.51 -16.98 37.25
CA LEU A 208 -20.70 -16.27 36.76
C LEU A 208 -20.84 -16.34 35.24
N ALA A 209 -19.73 -16.34 34.49
CA ALA A 209 -19.76 -16.52 33.04
C ALA A 209 -20.19 -17.96 32.65
N ARG A 210 -19.64 -18.98 33.33
CA ARG A 210 -20.09 -20.37 33.13
C ARG A 210 -21.57 -20.54 33.48
N ALA A 211 -22.05 -19.92 34.56
CA ALA A 211 -23.47 -19.97 34.93
C ALA A 211 -24.36 -19.33 33.85
N LYS A 212 -24.00 -18.14 33.33
CA LYS A 212 -24.79 -17.45 32.28
C LYS A 212 -24.80 -18.22 30.95
N GLU A 213 -23.70 -18.84 30.57
CA GLU A 213 -23.62 -19.66 29.36
C GLU A 213 -24.46 -20.93 29.48
N THR A 214 -24.41 -21.62 30.63
CA THR A 214 -25.25 -22.80 30.87
C THR A 214 -26.75 -22.49 30.84
N VAL A 215 -27.17 -21.31 31.35
CA VAL A 215 -28.58 -20.88 31.29
C VAL A 215 -29.00 -20.58 29.86
N SER A 216 -28.18 -19.88 29.07
CA SER A 216 -28.49 -19.56 27.68
C SER A 216 -28.59 -20.81 26.79
N ASP A 217 -27.73 -21.80 27.00
CA ASP A 217 -27.79 -23.08 26.27
C ASP A 217 -29.05 -23.90 26.61
N LEU A 218 -29.51 -23.85 27.86
CA LEU A 218 -30.76 -24.48 28.29
C LEU A 218 -31.97 -23.80 27.68
N GLU A 219 -32.03 -22.47 27.65
CA GLU A 219 -33.10 -21.69 27.00
C GLU A 219 -33.18 -22.03 25.51
N LYS A 220 -32.04 -22.07 24.82
CA LYS A 220 -31.95 -22.40 23.40
C LYS A 220 -32.42 -23.83 23.09
N ARG A 221 -32.09 -24.80 23.96
CA ARG A 221 -32.61 -26.17 23.86
C ARG A 221 -34.13 -26.23 24.05
N LEU A 222 -34.65 -25.46 25.00
CA LEU A 222 -36.09 -25.40 25.29
C LEU A 222 -36.87 -24.82 24.10
N GLU A 223 -36.35 -23.77 23.47
CA GLU A 223 -36.93 -23.16 22.27
C GLU A 223 -36.91 -24.12 21.07
N VAL A 224 -35.80 -24.84 20.85
CA VAL A 224 -35.72 -25.86 19.78
C VAL A 224 -36.72 -26.99 20.03
N MET A 225 -36.89 -27.44 21.27
CA MET A 225 -37.88 -28.47 21.61
C MET A 225 -39.32 -27.97 21.40
N ALA A 226 -39.64 -26.75 21.82
CA ALA A 226 -40.95 -26.14 21.59
C ALA A 226 -41.25 -26.00 20.08
N ARG A 227 -40.26 -25.54 19.30
CA ARG A 227 -40.40 -25.36 17.85
C ARG A 227 -40.51 -26.69 17.11
N LYS A 228 -39.80 -27.72 17.57
CA LYS A 228 -39.93 -29.08 17.06
C LYS A 228 -41.31 -29.66 17.35
N ALA A 229 -41.85 -29.47 18.55
CA ALA A 229 -43.21 -29.90 18.89
C ALA A 229 -44.29 -29.15 18.07
N GLU A 230 -44.12 -27.84 17.84
CA GLU A 230 -45.00 -27.06 16.95
C GLU A 230 -44.89 -27.52 15.49
N MET A 231 -43.70 -27.84 15.01
CA MET A 231 -43.49 -28.38 13.66
C MET A 231 -44.09 -29.79 13.55
N GLU A 232 -43.88 -30.67 14.53
CA GLU A 232 -44.48 -32.00 14.58
C GLU A 232 -46.01 -31.94 14.62
N GLY A 233 -46.60 -30.96 15.32
CA GLY A 233 -48.04 -30.66 15.26
C GLY A 233 -48.50 -30.18 13.87
N ARG A 234 -47.74 -29.30 13.22
CA ARG A 234 -48.05 -28.81 11.87
C ARG A 234 -47.88 -29.87 10.77
N TYR A 235 -46.94 -30.81 10.92
CA TYR A 235 -46.74 -31.90 9.97
C TYR A 235 -47.67 -33.09 10.20
N ALA A 236 -48.28 -33.22 11.39
CA ALA A 236 -49.37 -34.17 11.62
C ALA A 236 -50.68 -33.76 10.91
N GLU A 237 -50.87 -32.48 10.58
CA GLU A 237 -52.13 -31.96 10.00
C GLU A 237 -52.08 -31.62 8.50
N THR A 238 -50.94 -31.82 7.80
CA THR A 238 -50.82 -31.42 6.38
C THR A 238 -50.82 -32.62 5.40
N GLY A 239 -52.02 -33.15 5.13
CA GLY A 239 -52.59 -33.56 3.83
C GLY A 239 -51.87 -34.54 2.86
N VAL A 240 -52.51 -35.70 2.62
CA VAL A 240 -52.49 -36.41 1.32
C VAL A 240 -53.45 -35.68 0.35
N PRO A 241 -53.06 -35.34 -0.90
CA PRO A 241 -53.91 -34.57 -1.81
C PRO A 241 -55.02 -35.42 -2.45
N VAL A 242 -56.27 -34.93 -2.40
CA VAL A 242 -57.43 -35.51 -3.12
C VAL A 242 -57.58 -34.80 -4.47
N ILE A 243 -57.50 -35.57 -5.55
CA ILE A 243 -57.75 -35.11 -6.92
C ILE A 243 -59.26 -35.02 -7.14
N ILE A 244 -59.78 -33.83 -7.45
CA ILE A 244 -61.18 -33.60 -7.79
C ILE A 244 -61.32 -33.73 -9.32
N ASN A 245 -62.03 -34.76 -9.77
CA ASN A 245 -62.32 -35.01 -11.18
C ASN A 245 -63.63 -34.26 -11.58
N PRO A 246 -63.66 -33.42 -12.62
CA PRO A 246 -64.76 -32.46 -12.85
C PRO A 246 -66.04 -33.03 -13.50
N THR A 247 -66.20 -34.35 -13.57
CA THR A 247 -67.40 -34.99 -14.18
C THR A 247 -68.11 -35.94 -13.21
N ARG A 248 -68.24 -35.54 -11.93
CA ARG A 248 -69.07 -36.22 -10.93
C ARG A 248 -70.19 -35.30 -10.47
N ASP A 249 -71.43 -35.67 -10.76
CA ASP A 249 -72.60 -35.03 -10.15
C ASP A 249 -72.80 -35.59 -8.74
N VAL A 250 -72.12 -34.94 -7.79
CA VAL A 250 -72.14 -35.27 -6.36
C VAL A 250 -73.52 -35.09 -5.72
N VAL A 251 -74.43 -34.35 -6.35
CA VAL A 251 -75.78 -34.12 -5.81
C VAL A 251 -76.62 -35.40 -5.91
N HIS A 252 -76.53 -36.12 -7.03
CA HIS A 252 -77.24 -37.38 -7.23
C HIS A 252 -76.69 -38.54 -6.36
N GLU A 253 -75.39 -38.54 -6.04
CA GLU A 253 -74.79 -39.53 -5.12
C GLU A 253 -75.18 -39.29 -3.65
N ILE A 254 -75.36 -38.04 -3.24
CA ILE A 254 -75.78 -37.69 -1.87
C ILE A 254 -77.28 -38.01 -1.66
N ASP A 255 -78.14 -37.70 -2.63
CA ASP A 255 -79.57 -38.04 -2.57
C ASP A 255 -79.84 -39.55 -2.61
N SER A 256 -78.92 -40.34 -3.19
CA SER A 256 -78.98 -41.82 -3.22
C SER A 256 -78.44 -42.47 -1.95
N ALA A 257 -77.45 -41.85 -1.29
CA ALA A 257 -76.83 -42.35 -0.06
C ALA A 257 -77.61 -41.95 1.21
N PHE A 258 -78.32 -40.82 1.18
CA PHE A 258 -79.13 -40.31 2.27
C PHE A 258 -80.51 -39.94 1.76
N GLY A 259 -81.34 -40.96 1.52
CA GLY A 259 -82.73 -40.78 1.12
C GLY A 259 -83.45 -39.78 2.04
N GLN A 260 -84.21 -38.87 1.41
CA GLN A 260 -85.01 -37.88 2.12
C GLN A 260 -85.96 -38.55 3.11
N SER A 261 -85.80 -38.29 4.41
CA SER A 261 -86.93 -38.40 5.34
C SER A 261 -86.89 -37.27 6.36
N THR A 262 -87.88 -36.40 6.18
CA THR A 262 -88.29 -35.26 7.00
C THR A 262 -88.97 -35.73 8.31
N PRO A 263 -89.41 -34.82 9.21
CA PRO A 263 -89.17 -34.85 10.67
C PRO A 263 -90.33 -35.41 11.52
N SER A 264 -90.09 -35.71 12.82
CA SER A 264 -91.08 -35.58 13.92
C SER A 264 -90.39 -35.75 15.30
N SER A 265 -90.56 -34.84 16.28
CA SER A 265 -91.44 -34.96 17.48
C SER A 265 -91.30 -36.32 18.20
N GLY A 266 -90.99 -36.49 19.48
CA GLY A 266 -91.12 -35.66 20.68
C GLY A 266 -91.55 -36.57 21.85
N SER A 267 -91.05 -36.28 23.07
CA SER A 267 -91.75 -36.46 24.37
C SER A 267 -91.93 -37.84 25.07
N LYS A 268 -91.21 -37.97 26.22
CA LYS A 268 -91.67 -38.27 27.61
C LYS A 268 -91.64 -39.69 28.22
N SER A 269 -91.31 -39.64 29.55
CA SER A 269 -91.78 -40.42 30.72
C SER A 269 -90.86 -41.58 31.17
N GLY A 270 -90.37 -41.69 32.43
CA GLY A 270 -90.55 -40.93 33.67
C GLY A 270 -89.97 -41.65 34.92
N LYS A 271 -90.02 -40.96 36.07
CA LYS A 271 -90.05 -41.36 37.51
C LYS A 271 -88.81 -41.93 38.27
N SER A 272 -88.43 -41.17 39.30
CA SER A 272 -88.04 -41.53 40.70
C SER A 272 -87.28 -40.31 41.28
N LEU A 273 -87.68 -39.53 42.30
CA LEU A 273 -88.57 -39.63 43.46
C LEU A 273 -89.35 -38.31 43.62
#